data_AF-A0A383CYJ4-F1
#
_entry.id   AF-A0A383CYJ4-F1
#
_cell.length_a   1.000
_cell.length_b   1.000
_cell.length_c   1.000
_cell.angle_alpha   90.00
_cell.angle_beta   90.00
_cell.angle_gamma   90.00
#
_symmetry.space_group_name_H-M   'P 1'
#
loop_
_entity.id
_entity.type
_entity.pdbx_description
1 polymer ?
#
loop_
_entity_poly.entity_id
_entity_poly.type
_entity_poly.pdbx_seq_one_letter_code
_entity_poly.pdbx_strand_id
1 'polypeptide(L)'
;ARLKEKNFVAQIKIADNSFGRFFSFQDGKVSSQAVIHHSPEICMSFKSAEIAAQLLMPPVDYQNQIDAQKEFNLTMTGPDELTYWFAQTIMLTQNLHWKYGVLAPDGSKRYTSMTNGGPIFVYVKNGKIVRTTTIEFDDDDPGTWTVKARGKNFTPPRKTTLSPHGQNWKSAIYSPDRILYPMKRVDFDPNGKRNGNNRGISDYERISWDEALDIVSGEMQRTKRDYGTGAIASSHGS
;
A
#
# COMPACT_ATOMS: atom_id res chain seq x y z
N ALA A 1 4.70 9.84 13.77
CA ALA A 1 5.64 9.39 12.71
C ALA A 1 5.32 10.09 11.41
N ARG A 2 4.14 9.84 10.80
CA ARG A 2 3.71 10.40 9.50
C ARG A 2 4.10 11.85 9.25
N LEU A 3 3.62 12.80 10.07
CA LEU A 3 3.84 14.24 9.85
C LEU A 3 5.31 14.70 9.91
N LYS A 4 6.25 13.86 10.37
CA LYS A 4 7.69 14.17 10.38
C LYS A 4 8.39 13.81 9.06
N GLU A 5 7.71 13.10 8.16
CA GLU A 5 8.31 12.60 6.92
C GLU A 5 8.53 13.70 5.88
N LYS A 6 7.72 14.77 5.91
CA LYS A 6 7.70 15.83 4.89
C LYS A 6 7.45 17.20 5.50
N ASN A 7 8.12 18.21 4.96
CA ASN A 7 7.91 19.63 5.25
C ASN A 7 7.50 20.33 3.95
N PHE A 8 6.28 20.88 3.90
CA PHE A 8 5.71 21.56 2.73
C PHE A 8 4.38 22.24 3.07
N VAL A 9 3.87 23.07 2.16
CA VAL A 9 2.55 23.69 2.21
C VAL A 9 1.62 23.05 1.18
N ALA A 10 0.47 22.56 1.65
CA ALA A 10 -0.60 22.04 0.82
C ALA A 10 -1.78 23.00 0.81
N GLN A 11 -2.36 23.28 -0.36
CA GLN A 11 -3.61 24.02 -0.50
C GLN A 11 -4.77 23.09 -0.86
N ILE A 12 -5.89 23.21 -0.16
CA ILE A 12 -7.20 22.72 -0.62
C ILE A 12 -8.04 23.93 -1.00
N LYS A 13 -8.62 23.97 -2.20
CA LYS A 13 -9.40 25.14 -2.67
C LYS A 13 -10.50 24.78 -3.66
N ILE A 14 -11.39 25.75 -3.90
CA ILE A 14 -12.25 25.77 -5.07
C ILE A 14 -11.46 26.35 -6.25
N ALA A 15 -11.72 25.84 -7.46
CA ALA A 15 -10.97 26.20 -8.67
C ALA A 15 -10.98 27.70 -8.98
N ASP A 16 -12.05 28.39 -8.62
CA ASP A 16 -12.22 29.84 -8.77
C ASP A 16 -11.54 30.67 -7.66
N ASN A 17 -10.89 30.03 -6.69
CA ASN A 17 -10.28 30.63 -5.50
C ASN A 17 -11.26 31.35 -4.56
N SER A 18 -12.57 31.11 -4.67
CA SER A 18 -13.59 31.68 -3.77
C SER A 18 -13.38 31.25 -2.32
N PHE A 19 -12.98 29.99 -2.12
CA PHE A 19 -12.67 29.42 -0.80
C PHE A 19 -11.44 28.53 -0.87
N GLY A 20 -10.69 28.49 0.23
CA GLY A 20 -9.63 27.53 0.42
C GLY A 20 -9.05 27.56 1.83
N ARG A 21 -8.31 26.50 2.14
CA ARG A 21 -7.50 26.37 3.35
C ARG A 21 -6.16 25.77 2.98
N PHE A 22 -5.09 26.39 3.44
CA PHE A 22 -3.77 25.78 3.36
C PHE A 22 -3.41 25.08 4.67
N PHE A 23 -2.53 24.10 4.54
CA PHE A 23 -1.94 23.33 5.63
C PHE A 23 -0.43 23.41 5.48
N SER A 24 0.27 23.85 6.53
CA SER A 24 1.73 23.84 6.57
C SER A 24 2.18 22.71 7.48
N PHE A 25 3.01 21.83 6.94
CA PHE A 25 3.66 20.73 7.65
C PHE A 25 5.12 21.12 7.90
N GLN A 26 5.53 21.16 9.17
CA GLN A 26 6.88 21.50 9.56
C GLN A 26 7.30 20.68 10.80
N ASP A 27 8.30 19.83 10.64
CA ASP A 27 8.96 19.06 11.70
C ASP A 27 7.99 18.26 12.58
N GLY A 28 6.96 17.68 11.96
CA GLY A 28 5.92 16.90 12.65
C GLY A 28 4.75 17.71 13.19
N LYS A 29 4.74 19.03 13.01
CA LYS A 29 3.63 19.92 13.37
C LYS A 29 2.82 20.27 12.14
N VAL A 30 1.53 20.47 12.33
CA VAL A 30 0.63 20.98 11.29
C VAL A 30 0.02 22.29 11.78
N SER A 31 0.00 23.30 10.91
CA SER A 31 -0.80 24.51 11.08
C SER A 31 -1.70 24.70 9.87
N SER A 32 -2.80 25.43 10.01
CA SER A 32 -3.69 25.70 8.88
C SER A 32 -4.36 27.06 9.00
N GLN A 33 -4.66 27.68 7.86
CA GLN A 33 -5.43 28.93 7.78
C GLN A 33 -6.39 28.89 6.60
N ALA A 34 -7.58 29.46 6.77
CA ALA A 34 -8.62 29.54 5.75
C ALA A 34 -8.38 30.69 4.77
N VAL A 35 -7.30 30.60 4.01
CA VAL A 35 -6.93 31.56 2.96
C VAL A 35 -6.37 30.82 1.74
N ILE A 36 -6.33 31.52 0.61
CA ILE A 36 -5.61 31.07 -0.59
C ILE A 36 -4.14 31.42 -0.41
N HIS A 37 -3.30 30.41 -0.29
CA HIS A 37 -1.86 30.57 -0.18
C HIS A 37 -1.27 30.99 -1.54
N HIS A 38 -0.29 31.91 -1.53
CA HIS A 38 0.29 32.46 -2.75
C HIS A 38 1.15 31.44 -3.50
N SER A 39 1.89 30.59 -2.78
CA SER A 39 2.85 29.65 -3.35
C SER A 39 2.85 28.30 -2.62
N PRO A 40 1.75 27.52 -2.65
CA PRO A 40 1.76 26.19 -2.06
C PRO A 40 2.56 25.23 -2.96
N GLU A 41 3.32 24.30 -2.37
CA GLU A 41 4.03 23.27 -3.13
C GLU A 41 3.08 22.29 -3.80
N ILE A 42 1.92 22.04 -3.20
CA ILE A 42 0.84 21.28 -3.84
C ILE A 42 -0.51 21.98 -3.74
N CYS A 43 -1.38 21.74 -4.71
CA CYS A 43 -2.75 22.23 -4.68
C CYS A 43 -3.74 21.13 -5.06
N MET A 44 -4.71 20.87 -4.19
CA MET A 44 -5.89 20.05 -4.44
C MET A 44 -7.07 21.00 -4.69
N SER A 45 -7.55 21.03 -5.93
CA SER A 45 -8.57 21.96 -6.41
C SER A 45 -9.83 21.23 -6.81
N PHE A 46 -10.98 21.72 -6.34
CA PHE A 46 -12.30 21.16 -6.64
C PHE A 46 -13.13 22.14 -7.46
N LYS A 47 -14.02 21.63 -8.32
CA LYS A 47 -14.92 22.47 -9.11
C LYS A 47 -15.94 23.24 -8.24
N SER A 48 -16.39 22.66 -7.12
CA SER A 48 -17.28 23.30 -6.17
C SER A 48 -17.09 22.77 -4.74
N ALA A 49 -17.63 23.48 -3.74
CA ALA A 49 -17.54 23.09 -2.34
C ALA A 49 -18.34 21.82 -2.03
N GLU A 50 -19.47 21.63 -2.73
CA GLU A 50 -20.32 20.44 -2.64
C GLU A 50 -19.55 19.21 -3.10
N ILE A 51 -18.85 19.30 -4.24
CA ILE A 51 -18.00 18.22 -4.76
C ILE A 51 -16.87 17.93 -3.76
N ALA A 52 -16.22 18.96 -3.21
CA ALA A 52 -15.16 18.77 -2.22
C ALA A 52 -15.67 18.02 -0.97
N ALA A 53 -16.83 18.41 -0.44
CA ALA A 53 -17.44 17.75 0.71
C ALA A 53 -17.81 16.29 0.39
N GLN A 54 -18.45 16.05 -0.75
CA GLN A 54 -18.85 14.70 -1.18
C GLN A 54 -17.66 13.75 -1.34
N LEU A 55 -16.53 14.25 -1.85
CA LEU A 55 -15.36 13.41 -2.14
C LEU A 55 -14.47 13.15 -0.91
N LEU A 56 -14.44 14.07 0.06
CA LEU A 56 -13.52 13.99 1.21
C LEU A 56 -14.18 13.49 2.50
N MET A 57 -15.50 13.57 2.61
CA MET A 57 -16.23 13.22 3.84
C MET A 57 -16.90 11.83 3.74
N PRO A 58 -16.93 11.04 4.82
CA PRO A 58 -17.66 9.77 4.84
C PRO A 58 -19.19 9.92 4.67
N PRO A 59 -19.89 8.94 4.08
CA PRO A 59 -19.34 7.71 3.49
C PRO A 59 -18.62 7.98 2.17
N VAL A 60 -17.38 7.51 2.05
CA VAL A 60 -16.56 7.73 0.86
C VAL A 60 -16.94 6.74 -0.23
N ASP A 61 -17.32 7.26 -1.39
CA ASP A 61 -17.52 6.47 -2.61
C ASP A 61 -16.31 6.63 -3.52
N TYR A 62 -15.52 5.56 -3.62
CA TYR A 62 -14.30 5.55 -4.45
C TYR A 62 -14.60 5.64 -5.95
N GLN A 63 -15.78 5.19 -6.41
CA GLN A 63 -16.16 5.32 -7.81
C GLN A 63 -16.33 6.80 -8.17
N ASN A 64 -17.02 7.56 -7.30
CA ASN A 64 -17.18 9.00 -7.49
C ASN A 64 -15.85 9.76 -7.46
N GLN A 65 -14.88 9.35 -6.64
CA GLN A 65 -13.53 9.94 -6.67
C GLN A 65 -12.80 9.71 -8.00
N ILE A 66 -12.89 8.49 -8.53
CA ILE A 66 -12.29 8.13 -9.82
C ILE A 66 -12.93 8.97 -10.94
N ASP A 67 -14.26 9.05 -10.98
CA ASP A 67 -14.97 9.76 -12.03
C ASP A 67 -14.74 11.28 -11.92
N ALA A 68 -14.69 11.84 -10.72
CA ALA A 68 -14.35 13.24 -10.50
C ALA A 68 -12.94 13.61 -11.00
N GLN A 69 -11.96 12.73 -10.91
CA GLN A 69 -10.63 12.97 -11.48
C GLN A 69 -10.63 12.91 -13.00
N LYS A 70 -11.35 11.94 -13.59
CA LYS A 70 -11.49 11.80 -15.06
C LYS A 70 -12.21 12.99 -15.69
N GLU A 71 -13.20 13.53 -14.99
CA GLU A 71 -14.00 14.69 -15.43
C GLU A 71 -13.40 16.04 -15.03
N PHE A 72 -12.20 16.07 -14.45
CA PHE A 72 -11.51 17.28 -13.98
C PHE A 72 -12.30 18.06 -12.91
N ASN A 73 -13.23 17.42 -12.21
CA ASN A 73 -13.93 17.98 -11.04
C ASN A 73 -13.02 18.04 -9.79
N LEU A 74 -11.97 17.23 -9.77
CA LEU A 74 -10.86 17.24 -8.81
C LEU A 74 -9.53 17.27 -9.57
N THR A 75 -8.69 18.26 -9.29
CA THR A 75 -7.32 18.34 -9.82
C THR A 75 -6.34 18.38 -8.67
N MET A 76 -5.21 17.67 -8.82
CA MET A 76 -4.10 17.75 -7.87
C MET A 76 -2.81 18.11 -8.61
N THR A 77 -2.16 19.19 -8.20
CA THR A 77 -0.92 19.69 -8.81
C THR A 77 0.21 19.77 -7.80
N GLY A 78 1.44 19.70 -8.28
CA GLY A 78 2.67 19.71 -7.48
C GLY A 78 3.49 18.44 -7.69
N PRO A 79 4.63 18.28 -7.00
CA PRO A 79 5.46 17.09 -7.11
C PRO A 79 4.70 15.81 -6.69
N ASP A 80 4.77 14.76 -7.51
CA ASP A 80 4.05 13.49 -7.30
C ASP A 80 4.25 12.90 -5.91
N GLU A 81 5.48 13.00 -5.38
CA GLU A 81 5.79 12.52 -4.04
C GLU A 81 4.94 13.22 -2.96
N LEU A 82 4.79 14.55 -3.06
CA LEU A 82 4.05 15.35 -2.09
C LEU A 82 2.55 15.20 -2.27
N THR A 83 2.07 15.16 -3.51
CA THR A 83 0.64 14.99 -3.81
C THR A 83 0.14 13.62 -3.31
N TYR A 84 0.91 12.56 -3.57
CA TYR A 84 0.62 11.22 -3.07
C TYR A 84 0.69 11.15 -1.55
N TRP A 85 1.74 11.69 -0.95
CA TRP A 85 1.89 11.72 0.51
C TRP A 85 0.71 12.42 1.18
N PHE A 86 0.28 13.57 0.65
CA PHE A 86 -0.83 14.36 1.20
C PHE A 86 -2.17 13.64 1.04
N ALA A 87 -2.47 13.09 -0.14
CA ALA A 87 -3.69 12.34 -0.39
C ALA A 87 -3.82 11.14 0.55
N GLN A 88 -2.77 10.34 0.69
CA GLN A 88 -2.73 9.24 1.66
C GLN A 88 -2.92 9.73 3.10
N THR A 89 -2.32 10.87 3.46
CA THR A 89 -2.45 11.43 4.81
C THR A 89 -3.89 11.85 5.09
N ILE A 90 -4.59 12.46 4.13
CA ILE A 90 -6.03 12.75 4.23
C ILE A 90 -6.83 11.46 4.42
N MET A 91 -6.60 10.44 3.58
CA MET A 91 -7.31 9.15 3.70
C MET A 91 -7.08 8.48 5.06
N LEU A 92 -5.86 8.57 5.61
CA LEU A 92 -5.56 8.06 6.95
C LEU A 92 -6.36 8.75 8.04
N THR A 93 -6.72 10.03 7.89
CA THR A 93 -7.54 10.74 8.89
C THR A 93 -8.93 10.11 9.07
N GLN A 94 -9.48 9.52 8.01
CA GLN A 94 -10.81 8.91 8.02
C GLN A 94 -10.88 7.69 8.96
N ASN A 95 -9.77 6.96 9.10
CA ASN A 95 -9.68 5.74 9.90
C ASN A 95 -8.72 5.89 11.08
N LEU A 96 -8.33 7.11 11.48
CA LEU A 96 -7.34 7.34 12.55
C LEU A 96 -7.79 6.74 13.90
N HIS A 97 -9.11 6.71 14.13
CA HIS A 97 -9.71 6.15 15.33
C HIS A 97 -9.88 4.62 15.26
N TRP A 98 -9.70 4.01 14.08
CA TRP A 98 -9.87 2.57 13.91
C TRP A 98 -8.67 1.83 14.50
N LYS A 99 -8.97 0.92 15.42
CA LYS A 99 -7.97 -0.02 15.93
C LYS A 99 -8.06 -1.28 15.08
N TYR A 100 -7.08 -1.46 14.20
CA TYR A 100 -7.00 -2.69 13.41
C TYR A 100 -6.53 -3.86 14.29
N GLY A 101 -7.22 -4.99 14.19
CA GLY A 101 -6.97 -6.22 14.94
C GLY A 101 -7.66 -6.29 16.32
N VAL A 102 -7.86 -7.51 16.81
CA VAL A 102 -8.55 -7.83 18.08
C VAL A 102 -7.51 -8.23 19.13
N LEU A 103 -7.61 -7.71 20.35
CA LEU A 103 -6.72 -8.12 21.45
C LEU A 103 -7.07 -9.55 21.89
N ALA A 104 -6.08 -10.44 21.89
CA ALA A 104 -6.22 -11.80 22.35
C ALA A 104 -5.89 -11.93 23.86
N PRO A 105 -6.37 -12.98 24.55
CA PRO A 105 -6.14 -13.16 25.99
C PRO A 105 -4.67 -13.25 26.42
N ASP A 106 -3.77 -13.71 25.53
CA ASP A 106 -2.32 -13.79 25.77
C ASP A 106 -1.58 -12.44 25.58
N GLY A 107 -2.33 -11.37 25.36
CA GLY A 107 -1.84 -10.01 25.10
C GLY A 107 -1.29 -9.80 23.69
N SER A 108 -1.39 -10.80 22.80
CA SER A 108 -1.11 -10.59 21.38
C SER A 108 -2.30 -9.92 20.68
N LYS A 109 -2.05 -9.30 19.53
CA LYS A 109 -3.11 -8.75 18.68
C LYS A 109 -3.35 -9.69 17.49
N ARG A 110 -4.60 -10.13 17.33
CA ARG A 110 -5.09 -11.00 16.26
C ARG A 110 -5.53 -10.17 15.05
N TYR A 111 -4.96 -10.47 13.90
CA TYR A 111 -5.29 -9.92 12.59
C TYR A 111 -5.78 -11.02 11.66
N THR A 112 -6.29 -10.66 10.49
CA THR A 112 -6.63 -11.58 9.40
C THR A 112 -5.65 -11.42 8.24
N SER A 113 -5.35 -12.51 7.55
CA SER A 113 -4.57 -12.51 6.31
C SER A 113 -5.01 -13.65 5.41
N MET A 114 -4.63 -13.60 4.13
CA MET A 114 -4.81 -14.70 3.18
C MET A 114 -3.44 -15.33 2.85
N THR A 115 -3.44 -16.63 2.62
CA THR A 115 -2.32 -17.35 2.01
C THR A 115 -2.83 -18.15 0.81
N ASN A 116 -1.94 -18.63 -0.07
CA ASN A 116 -2.33 -19.56 -1.14
C ASN A 116 -2.93 -20.87 -0.60
N GLY A 117 -2.71 -21.16 0.68
CA GLY A 117 -3.25 -22.34 1.37
C GLY A 117 -4.60 -22.14 2.03
N GLY A 118 -5.13 -20.91 2.07
CA GLY A 118 -6.35 -20.53 2.77
C GLY A 118 -6.17 -19.33 3.72
N PRO A 119 -7.29 -18.81 4.27
CA PRO A 119 -7.29 -17.67 5.17
C PRO A 119 -6.82 -18.04 6.57
N ILE A 120 -6.15 -17.11 7.24
CA ILE A 120 -5.53 -17.32 8.55
C ILE A 120 -5.81 -16.16 9.51
N PHE A 121 -5.88 -16.49 10.79
CA PHE A 121 -5.61 -15.51 11.84
C PHE A 121 -4.10 -15.40 12.07
N VAL A 122 -3.62 -14.17 12.24
CA VAL A 122 -2.21 -13.83 12.51
C VAL A 122 -2.12 -13.15 13.87
N TYR A 123 -1.38 -13.74 14.80
CA TYR A 123 -1.19 -13.20 16.14
C TYR A 123 0.17 -12.51 16.21
N VAL A 124 0.17 -11.23 16.57
CA VAL A 124 1.36 -10.38 16.64
C VAL A 124 1.56 -9.87 18.05
N LYS A 125 2.78 -9.98 18.57
CA LYS A 125 3.19 -9.43 19.86
C LYS A 125 4.53 -8.73 19.69
N ASN A 126 4.66 -7.51 20.21
CA ASN A 126 5.88 -6.69 20.11
C ASN A 126 6.40 -6.56 18.66
N GLY A 127 5.49 -6.36 17.70
CA GLY A 127 5.83 -6.22 16.27
C GLY A 127 6.26 -7.52 15.57
N LYS A 128 6.19 -8.69 16.23
CA LYS A 128 6.57 -9.99 15.65
C LYS A 128 5.37 -10.93 15.57
N ILE A 129 5.26 -11.66 14.45
CA ILE A 129 4.27 -12.74 14.30
C ILE A 129 4.68 -13.88 15.23
N VAL A 130 3.85 -14.16 16.23
CA VAL A 130 4.09 -15.25 17.18
C VAL A 130 3.45 -16.55 16.69
N ARG A 131 2.26 -16.48 16.08
CA ARG A 131 1.48 -17.64 15.65
C ARG A 131 0.53 -17.30 14.51
N THR A 132 0.23 -18.30 13.69
CA THR A 132 -0.84 -18.29 12.70
C THR A 132 -1.78 -19.47 12.96
N THR A 133 -3.07 -19.31 12.72
CA THR A 133 -4.06 -20.40 12.85
C THR A 133 -5.09 -20.32 11.73
N THR A 134 -5.87 -21.39 11.56
CA THR A 134 -7.15 -21.31 10.86
C THR A 134 -8.07 -20.28 11.53
N ILE A 135 -9.09 -19.85 10.79
CA ILE A 135 -10.14 -18.98 11.28
C ILE A 135 -11.27 -19.86 11.81
N GLU A 136 -11.62 -19.64 13.07
CA GLU A 136 -12.85 -20.16 13.68
C GLU A 136 -13.87 -19.04 13.62
N PHE A 137 -15.06 -19.34 13.10
CA PHE A 137 -16.15 -18.38 13.00
C PHE A 137 -16.86 -18.25 14.34
N ASP A 138 -17.17 -17.03 14.74
CA ASP A 138 -17.90 -16.77 15.99
C ASP A 138 -19.43 -16.83 15.77
N ASP A 139 -20.19 -16.52 16.81
CA ASP A 139 -21.65 -16.58 16.77
C ASP A 139 -22.28 -15.39 16.01
N ASP A 140 -21.52 -14.31 15.79
CA ASP A 140 -21.95 -13.15 15.01
C ASP A 140 -21.78 -13.37 13.50
N ASP A 141 -20.92 -14.32 13.10
CA ASP A 141 -20.78 -14.76 11.72
C ASP A 141 -22.05 -15.50 11.23
N PRO A 142 -22.49 -15.32 9.97
CA PRO A 142 -23.66 -16.01 9.43
C PRO A 142 -23.63 -17.55 9.55
N GLY A 143 -24.80 -18.16 9.69
CA GLY A 143 -24.97 -19.62 9.76
C GLY A 143 -24.42 -20.37 8.53
N THR A 144 -24.02 -21.63 8.71
CA THR A 144 -23.60 -22.49 7.60
C THR A 144 -24.80 -23.14 6.91
N TRP A 145 -24.64 -23.51 5.64
CA TRP A 145 -25.65 -24.29 4.92
C TRP A 145 -25.81 -25.71 5.52
N THR A 146 -26.95 -26.37 5.27
CA THR A 146 -27.21 -27.75 5.69
C THR A 146 -27.87 -28.54 4.57
N VAL A 147 -27.34 -29.74 4.29
CA VAL A 147 -27.93 -30.68 3.33
C VAL A 147 -28.63 -31.81 4.07
N LYS A 148 -29.90 -32.09 3.70
CA LYS A 148 -30.68 -33.21 4.24
C LYS A 148 -30.64 -34.37 3.27
N ALA A 149 -30.10 -35.52 3.67
CA ALA A 149 -30.04 -36.71 2.82
C ALA A 149 -30.11 -37.99 3.67
N ARG A 150 -30.83 -39.01 3.17
CA ARG A 150 -30.94 -40.33 3.81
C ARG A 150 -31.36 -40.27 5.29
N GLY A 151 -32.30 -39.37 5.62
CA GLY A 151 -32.77 -39.16 7.00
C GLY A 151 -31.76 -38.48 7.93
N LYS A 152 -30.65 -37.93 7.42
CA LYS A 152 -29.62 -37.23 8.19
C LYS A 152 -29.44 -35.79 7.70
N ASN A 153 -28.95 -34.94 8.61
CA ASN A 153 -28.54 -33.57 8.32
C ASN A 153 -27.02 -33.48 8.29
N PHE A 154 -26.45 -32.91 7.23
CA PHE A 154 -25.02 -32.69 7.06
C PHE A 154 -24.73 -31.19 7.01
N THR A 155 -23.98 -30.71 8.00
CA THR A 155 -23.64 -29.30 8.19
C THR A 155 -22.12 -29.20 8.35
N PRO A 156 -21.42 -28.33 7.60
CA PRO A 156 -19.97 -28.22 7.70
C PRO A 156 -19.56 -27.58 9.05
N PRO A 157 -18.33 -27.85 9.52
CA PRO A 157 -17.78 -27.16 10.68
C PRO A 157 -17.71 -25.63 10.48
N ARG A 158 -17.95 -24.86 11.54
CA ARG A 158 -17.80 -23.38 11.57
C ARG A 158 -16.34 -22.94 11.68
N LYS A 159 -15.50 -23.43 10.78
CA LYS A 159 -14.08 -23.06 10.71
C LYS A 159 -13.53 -23.23 9.30
N THR A 160 -12.45 -22.51 9.02
CA THR A 160 -11.66 -22.70 7.81
C THR A 160 -10.68 -23.86 7.98
N THR A 161 -10.13 -24.32 6.86
CA THR A 161 -9.03 -25.28 6.81
C THR A 161 -7.83 -24.64 6.12
N LEU A 162 -6.64 -25.23 6.30
CA LEU A 162 -5.39 -24.66 5.80
C LEU A 162 -4.47 -25.76 5.28
N SER A 163 -3.91 -25.56 4.10
CA SER A 163 -2.90 -26.47 3.53
C SER A 163 -1.62 -26.52 4.40
N PRO A 164 -0.80 -27.57 4.29
CA PRO A 164 0.46 -27.65 5.05
C PRO A 164 1.43 -26.48 4.78
N HIS A 165 1.49 -25.96 3.55
CA HIS A 165 2.34 -24.81 3.24
C HIS A 165 1.77 -23.50 3.85
N GLY A 166 0.44 -23.35 3.89
CA GLY A 166 -0.20 -22.21 4.57
C GLY A 166 0.05 -22.22 6.08
N GLN A 167 0.04 -23.41 6.70
CA GLN A 167 0.36 -23.57 8.12
C GLN A 167 1.79 -23.11 8.46
N ASN A 168 2.73 -23.33 7.54
CA ASN A 168 4.14 -22.98 7.71
C ASN A 168 4.51 -21.59 7.17
N TRP A 169 3.55 -20.79 6.70
CA TRP A 169 3.81 -19.50 6.03
C TRP A 169 4.72 -18.54 6.82
N LYS A 170 4.66 -18.56 8.16
CA LYS A 170 5.54 -17.77 9.04
C LYS A 170 7.03 -18.04 8.80
N SER A 171 7.43 -19.27 8.45
CA SER A 171 8.85 -19.59 8.20
C SER A 171 9.38 -18.91 6.94
N ALA A 172 8.55 -18.71 5.92
CA ALA A 172 8.93 -18.00 4.70
C ALA A 172 9.16 -16.50 4.97
N ILE A 173 8.38 -15.90 5.88
CA ILE A 173 8.53 -14.47 6.24
C ILE A 173 9.88 -14.23 6.92
N TYR A 174 10.22 -15.07 7.89
CA TYR A 174 11.42 -14.96 8.71
C TYR A 174 12.54 -15.92 8.26
N SER A 175 12.52 -16.33 6.99
CA SER A 175 13.56 -17.19 6.44
C SER A 175 14.92 -16.48 6.49
N PRO A 176 16.02 -17.17 6.84
CA PRO A 176 17.36 -16.61 6.69
C PRO A 176 17.68 -16.25 5.23
N ASP A 177 17.00 -16.87 4.26
CA ASP A 177 17.19 -16.64 2.83
C ASP A 177 16.34 -15.48 2.28
N ARG A 178 15.66 -14.73 3.16
CA ARG A 178 14.83 -13.61 2.74
C ARG A 178 15.71 -12.48 2.19
N ILE A 179 15.42 -12.02 0.98
CA ILE A 179 16.06 -10.82 0.41
C ILE A 179 15.55 -9.60 1.20
N LEU A 180 16.43 -9.00 2.01
CA LEU A 180 16.12 -7.88 2.90
C LEU A 180 16.36 -6.50 2.27
N TYR A 181 17.27 -6.43 1.30
CA TYR A 181 17.71 -5.18 0.67
C TYR A 181 17.87 -5.37 -0.83
N PRO A 182 17.80 -4.28 -1.62
CA PRO A 182 18.26 -4.29 -2.99
C PRO A 182 19.71 -4.76 -3.08
N MET A 183 19.98 -5.63 -4.04
CA MET A 183 21.29 -6.21 -4.28
C MET A 183 21.69 -5.98 -5.74
N LYS A 184 22.95 -5.63 -5.97
CA LYS A 184 23.56 -5.50 -7.30
C LYS A 184 24.73 -6.46 -7.40
N ARG A 185 24.91 -7.09 -8.56
CA ARG A 185 26.06 -7.96 -8.79
C ARG A 185 27.33 -7.12 -8.83
N VAL A 186 28.38 -7.56 -8.15
CA VAL A 186 29.61 -6.77 -7.92
C VAL A 186 30.33 -6.35 -9.20
N ASP A 187 30.19 -7.13 -10.27
CA ASP A 187 30.84 -6.89 -11.55
C ASP A 187 29.90 -6.33 -12.63
N PHE A 188 28.72 -5.85 -12.24
CA PHE A 188 27.80 -5.17 -13.14
C PHE A 188 28.05 -3.68 -13.17
N ASP A 189 28.51 -3.16 -14.30
CA ASP A 189 28.49 -1.73 -14.58
C ASP A 189 27.51 -1.44 -15.74
N PRO A 190 26.38 -0.75 -15.49
CA PRO A 190 25.42 -0.41 -16.56
C PRO A 190 26.02 0.51 -17.62
N ASN A 191 27.02 1.32 -17.25
CA ASN A 191 27.69 2.29 -18.13
C ASN A 191 29.04 1.79 -18.67
N GLY A 192 29.42 0.55 -18.34
CA GLY A 192 30.72 -0.01 -18.70
C GLY A 192 30.64 -1.51 -18.95
N LYS A 193 31.51 -2.27 -18.29
CA LYS A 193 31.57 -3.73 -18.46
C LYS A 193 30.39 -4.38 -17.73
N ARG A 194 29.46 -4.93 -18.53
CA ARG A 194 28.25 -5.58 -18.02
C ARG A 194 28.47 -7.03 -17.58
N ASN A 195 29.54 -7.68 -18.04
CA ASN A 195 29.98 -9.03 -17.65
C ASN A 195 28.84 -10.07 -17.66
N GLY A 196 28.08 -10.16 -18.76
CA GLY A 196 26.90 -11.03 -18.86
C GLY A 196 27.18 -12.51 -18.59
N ASN A 197 28.40 -12.98 -18.89
CA ASN A 197 28.83 -14.36 -18.69
C ASN A 197 29.01 -14.75 -17.21
N ASN A 198 29.07 -13.78 -16.29
CA ASN A 198 29.29 -14.02 -14.87
C ASN A 198 27.97 -14.11 -14.06
N ARG A 199 26.81 -14.08 -14.72
CA ARG A 199 25.50 -14.26 -14.07
C ARG A 199 25.40 -15.67 -13.49
N GLY A 200 25.08 -15.77 -12.19
CA GLY A 200 25.05 -17.03 -11.44
C GLY A 200 26.41 -17.47 -10.89
N ILE A 201 27.46 -16.68 -11.07
CA ILE A 201 28.82 -16.94 -10.56
C ILE A 201 29.27 -15.83 -9.61
N SER A 202 29.17 -14.57 -10.03
CA SER A 202 29.63 -13.43 -9.22
C SER A 202 28.68 -13.12 -8.07
N ASP A 203 29.28 -12.66 -6.97
CA ASP A 203 28.59 -12.21 -5.77
C ASP A 203 27.80 -10.91 -5.97
N TYR A 204 27.08 -10.55 -4.91
CA TYR A 204 26.25 -9.35 -4.85
C TYR A 204 26.69 -8.43 -3.72
N GLU A 205 26.64 -7.13 -3.99
CA GLU A 205 26.75 -6.06 -3.01
C GLU A 205 25.36 -5.48 -2.71
N ARG A 206 25.17 -4.99 -1.49
CA ARG A 206 23.97 -4.26 -1.10
C ARG A 206 24.02 -2.85 -1.70
N ILE A 207 22.91 -2.42 -2.27
CA ILE A 207 22.73 -1.04 -2.76
C ILE A 207 21.50 -0.39 -2.11
N SER A 208 21.33 0.91 -2.31
CA SER A 208 20.12 1.62 -1.88
C SER A 208 18.94 1.33 -2.80
N TRP A 209 17.72 1.63 -2.35
CA TRP A 209 16.54 1.59 -3.21
C TRP A 209 16.63 2.63 -4.33
N ASP A 210 17.13 3.83 -4.04
CA ASP A 210 17.30 4.90 -5.04
C ASP A 210 18.24 4.46 -6.15
N GLU A 211 19.41 3.91 -5.79
CA GLU A 211 20.37 3.40 -6.78
C GLU A 211 19.77 2.25 -7.62
N ALA A 212 19.04 1.32 -6.98
CA ALA A 212 18.41 0.22 -7.70
C ALA A 212 17.36 0.71 -8.71
N LEU A 213 16.54 1.67 -8.30
CA LEU A 213 15.50 2.26 -9.13
C LEU A 213 16.09 3.11 -10.26
N ASP A 214 17.15 3.87 -10.00
CA ASP A 214 17.86 4.66 -11.01
C ASP A 214 18.49 3.77 -12.08
N ILE A 215 19.15 2.68 -11.68
CA ILE A 215 19.74 1.72 -12.61
C ILE A 215 18.66 1.07 -13.49
N VAL A 216 17.58 0.56 -12.87
CA VAL A 216 16.51 -0.14 -13.61
C VAL A 216 15.76 0.84 -14.52
N SER A 217 15.35 2.00 -14.01
CA SER A 217 14.62 3.00 -14.78
C SER A 217 15.46 3.60 -15.91
N GLY A 218 16.75 3.87 -15.68
CA GLY A 218 17.68 4.31 -16.70
C GLY A 218 17.83 3.29 -17.83
N GLU A 219 17.95 2.00 -17.52
CA GLU A 219 18.00 0.94 -18.52
C GLU A 219 16.68 0.77 -19.29
N MET A 220 15.54 0.91 -18.62
CA MET A 220 14.23 0.92 -19.28
C MET A 220 14.11 2.10 -20.25
N GLN A 221 14.49 3.31 -19.84
CA GLN A 221 14.47 4.50 -20.70
C GLN A 221 15.42 4.36 -21.89
N ARG A 222 16.65 3.90 -21.67
CA ARG A 222 17.64 3.62 -22.72
C ARG A 222 17.09 2.62 -23.72
N THR A 223 16.57 1.49 -23.24
CA THR A 223 16.05 0.42 -24.10
C THR A 223 14.85 0.89 -24.92
N LYS A 224 13.92 1.65 -24.31
CA LYS A 224 12.79 2.25 -25.02
C LYS A 224 13.23 3.21 -26.12
N ARG A 225 14.19 4.08 -25.82
CA ARG A 225 14.68 5.08 -26.78
C ARG A 225 15.40 4.42 -27.96
N ASP A 226 16.27 3.45 -27.68
CA ASP A 226 17.18 2.90 -28.68
C ASP A 226 16.55 1.75 -29.49
N TYR A 227 15.61 1.00 -28.91
CA TYR A 227 15.03 -0.22 -29.50
C TYR A 227 13.50 -0.31 -29.44
N GLY A 228 12.82 0.68 -28.85
CA GLY A 228 11.38 0.68 -28.66
C GLY A 228 10.91 -0.13 -27.45
N THR A 229 9.65 0.09 -27.05
CA THR A 229 9.06 -0.55 -25.85
C THR A 229 9.01 -2.08 -25.95
N GLY A 230 8.90 -2.63 -27.16
CA GLY A 230 8.84 -4.09 -27.38
C GLY A 230 10.14 -4.83 -27.04
N ALA A 231 11.25 -4.12 -26.85
CA ALA A 231 12.52 -4.71 -26.42
C ALA A 231 12.58 -5.00 -24.90
N ILE A 232 11.56 -4.59 -24.13
CA ILE A 232 11.46 -4.85 -22.69
C ILE A 232 10.47 -5.99 -22.46
N ALA A 233 11.00 -7.17 -22.14
CA ALA A 233 10.20 -8.33 -21.78
C ALA A 233 9.99 -8.40 -20.26
N SER A 234 8.77 -8.71 -19.85
CA SER A 234 8.42 -9.06 -18.48
C SER A 234 7.50 -10.27 -18.50
N SER A 235 7.70 -11.20 -17.58
CA SER A 235 6.83 -12.35 -17.37
C SER A 235 6.57 -12.46 -15.88
N HIS A 236 5.29 -12.56 -15.52
CA HIS A 236 4.86 -12.89 -14.17
C HIS A 236 3.92 -14.08 -14.24
N GLY A 237 4.04 -15.00 -13.28
CA GLY A 237 3.03 -16.04 -13.07
C GLY A 237 1.75 -15.43 -12.49
N SER A 238 0.65 -16.17 -12.58
CA SER A 238 -0.61 -15.88 -11.86
C SER A 238 -0.54 -16.31 -10.40
#